data_AF-A0A8T5TVE3-F1
#
_entry.id   AF-A0A8T5TVE3-F1
#
_cell.length_a   1.000
_cell.length_b   1.000
_cell.length_c   1.000
_cell.angle_alpha   90.00
_cell.angle_beta   90.00
_cell.angle_gamma   90.00
#
_symmetry.space_group_name_H-M   'P 1'
#
loop_
_entity.id
_entity.type
_entity.pdbx_description
1 polymer ?
#
loop_
_entity_poly.entity_id
_entity_poly.type
_entity_poly.pdbx_seq_one_letter_code
_entity_poly.pdbx_strand_id
1 'polypeptide(L)'
;ATGATPVDYDEEFICCGTGVGNTEPEVSMQMLANKLSSAIKAGADAFVAICPACFQQLDTNQKKAGTQSNNTFDIPILYLTELYALAFGFNPDDLGLKFHRARLGDFLEKFGLKEPK
;
A
#
# COMPACT_ATOMS: atom_id res chain seq x y z
N ALA A 1 8.30 -0.65 18.75
CA ALA A 1 8.65 0.71 18.30
C ALA A 1 7.48 1.38 17.58
N THR A 2 6.82 0.72 16.63
CA THR A 2 5.62 1.27 15.93
C THR A 2 4.28 0.73 16.41
N GLY A 3 4.25 -0.44 17.05
CA GLY A 3 3.00 -1.09 17.49
C GLY A 3 2.26 -1.84 16.37
N ALA A 4 2.71 -1.73 15.13
CA ALA A 4 2.18 -2.50 14.01
C ALA A 4 2.56 -4.00 14.10
N THR A 5 1.70 -4.86 13.57
CA THR A 5 1.92 -6.31 13.51
C THR A 5 2.01 -6.72 12.03
N PRO A 6 3.10 -7.37 11.58
CA PRO A 6 3.17 -7.95 10.24
C PRO A 6 2.08 -9.01 10.06
N VAL A 7 1.42 -8.97 8.91
CA VAL A 7 0.41 -9.95 8.51
C VAL A 7 1.05 -10.93 7.53
N ASP A 8 0.99 -12.21 7.82
CA ASP A 8 1.42 -13.27 6.90
C ASP A 8 0.38 -13.45 5.80
N TYR A 9 0.80 -13.49 4.53
CA TYR A 9 -0.10 -13.66 3.38
C TYR A 9 0.57 -14.44 2.24
N ASP A 10 -0.23 -15.07 1.38
CA ASP A 10 0.25 -16.05 0.39
C ASP A 10 1.34 -15.48 -0.56
N GLU A 11 1.18 -14.27 -1.06
CA GLU A 11 2.11 -13.61 -1.97
C GLU A 11 3.21 -12.78 -1.26
N GLU A 12 3.47 -12.99 0.03
CA GLU A 12 4.40 -12.15 0.81
C GLU A 12 5.75 -11.93 0.12
N PHE A 13 6.39 -13.03 -0.27
CA PHE A 13 7.72 -13.01 -0.90
C PHE A 13 7.68 -12.85 -2.42
N ILE A 14 6.51 -12.66 -3.00
CA ILE A 14 6.37 -12.45 -4.45
C ILE A 14 6.59 -10.96 -4.78
N CYS A 15 7.19 -10.69 -5.93
CA CYS A 15 7.45 -9.34 -6.44
C CYS A 15 6.13 -8.55 -6.66
N CYS A 16 6.18 -7.22 -6.54
CA CYS A 16 5.05 -6.32 -6.81
C CYS A 16 4.70 -6.16 -8.30
N GLY A 17 5.54 -6.70 -9.20
CA GLY A 17 5.33 -6.67 -10.65
C GLY A 17 5.89 -5.45 -11.38
N THR A 18 6.45 -4.44 -10.72
CA THR A 18 6.96 -3.22 -11.41
C THR A 18 8.02 -3.52 -12.46
N GLY A 19 8.95 -4.45 -12.16
CA GLY A 19 10.10 -4.73 -13.02
C GLY A 19 9.74 -5.24 -14.42
N VAL A 20 8.59 -5.92 -14.55
CA VAL A 20 8.08 -6.41 -15.85
C VAL A 20 7.05 -5.47 -16.48
N GLY A 21 6.64 -4.40 -15.81
CA GLY A 21 5.51 -3.56 -16.22
C GLY A 21 5.68 -2.84 -17.56
N ASN A 22 6.91 -2.63 -18.02
CA ASN A 22 7.18 -2.00 -19.31
C ASN A 22 7.08 -2.98 -20.49
N THR A 23 7.36 -4.27 -20.26
CA THR A 23 7.35 -5.31 -21.31
C THR A 23 6.09 -6.15 -21.26
N GLU A 24 5.62 -6.48 -20.06
CA GLU A 24 4.49 -7.38 -19.78
C GLU A 24 3.51 -6.68 -18.82
N PRO A 25 2.79 -5.63 -19.29
CA PRO A 25 1.93 -4.83 -18.42
C PRO A 25 0.78 -5.62 -17.79
N GLU A 26 0.18 -6.57 -18.53
CA GLU A 26 -0.89 -7.42 -18.01
C GLU A 26 -0.38 -8.36 -16.91
N VAL A 27 0.80 -8.96 -17.09
CA VAL A 27 1.43 -9.79 -16.06
C VAL A 27 1.76 -8.95 -14.82
N SER A 28 2.31 -7.75 -15.01
CA SER A 28 2.60 -6.82 -13.92
C SER A 28 1.36 -6.50 -13.07
N MET A 29 0.24 -6.18 -13.72
CA MET A 29 -1.01 -5.86 -13.03
C MET A 29 -1.65 -7.10 -12.37
N GLN A 30 -1.51 -8.28 -12.96
CA GLN A 30 -1.99 -9.53 -12.36
C GLN A 30 -1.20 -9.87 -11.09
N MET A 31 0.13 -9.72 -11.11
CA MET A 31 0.99 -9.91 -9.93
C MET A 31 0.61 -8.95 -8.81
N LEU A 32 0.39 -7.67 -9.16
CA LEU A 32 -0.07 -6.67 -8.21
C LEU A 32 -1.44 -7.03 -7.62
N ALA A 33 -2.40 -7.42 -8.45
CA ALA A 33 -3.73 -7.81 -8.02
C ALA A 33 -3.72 -9.00 -7.05
N ASN A 34 -2.92 -10.04 -7.33
CA ASN A 34 -2.78 -11.20 -6.46
C ASN A 34 -2.21 -10.79 -5.10
N LYS A 35 -1.12 -10.00 -5.10
CA LYS A 35 -0.49 -9.50 -3.87
C LYS A 35 -1.44 -8.66 -3.02
N LEU A 36 -2.19 -7.73 -3.63
CA LEU A 36 -3.17 -6.92 -2.91
C LEU A 36 -4.31 -7.79 -2.34
N SER A 37 -4.84 -8.71 -3.15
CA SER A 37 -5.97 -9.54 -2.78
C SER A 37 -5.68 -10.43 -1.58
N SER A 38 -4.53 -11.09 -1.55
CA SER A 38 -4.18 -11.99 -0.45
C SER A 38 -3.84 -11.26 0.83
N ALA A 39 -3.14 -10.14 0.76
CA ALA A 39 -2.88 -9.32 1.95
C ALA A 39 -4.19 -8.78 2.55
N ILE A 40 -5.11 -8.28 1.73
CA ILE A 40 -6.44 -7.83 2.18
C ILE A 40 -7.23 -8.99 2.78
N LYS A 41 -7.22 -10.16 2.12
CA LYS A 41 -7.88 -11.38 2.62
C LYS A 41 -7.30 -11.87 3.95
N ALA A 42 -6.00 -11.65 4.18
CA ALA A 42 -5.31 -11.95 5.42
C ALA A 42 -5.56 -10.89 6.53
N GLY A 43 -6.26 -9.80 6.21
CA GLY A 43 -6.63 -8.75 7.18
C GLY A 43 -5.62 -7.61 7.29
N ALA A 44 -4.82 -7.35 6.25
CA ALA A 44 -3.92 -6.21 6.22
C ALA A 44 -4.69 -4.87 6.17
N ASP A 45 -4.33 -3.96 7.07
CA ASP A 45 -4.87 -2.59 7.11
C ASP A 45 -4.12 -1.60 6.21
N ALA A 46 -2.85 -1.90 5.92
CA ALA A 46 -1.98 -1.11 5.06
C ALA A 46 -0.83 -1.97 4.53
N PHE A 47 -0.23 -1.55 3.42
CA PHE A 47 1.07 -2.04 2.97
C PHE A 47 2.19 -1.10 3.42
N VAL A 48 3.35 -1.67 3.71
CA VAL A 48 4.57 -0.90 4.02
C VAL A 48 5.65 -1.27 3.02
N ALA A 49 6.05 -0.32 2.18
CA ALA A 49 7.08 -0.49 1.17
C ALA A 49 8.42 0.08 1.63
N ILE A 50 9.51 -0.60 1.26
CA ILE A 50 10.90 -0.13 1.46
C ILE A 50 11.61 0.21 0.14
N CYS A 51 10.90 0.07 -0.97
CA CYS A 51 11.40 0.27 -2.32
C CYS A 51 10.53 1.31 -3.01
N PRO A 52 11.08 2.41 -3.55
CA PRO A 52 10.28 3.45 -4.20
C PRO A 52 9.46 2.93 -5.39
N ALA A 53 10.02 1.97 -6.14
CA ALA A 53 9.32 1.34 -7.26
C ALA A 53 8.13 0.46 -6.79
N CYS A 54 8.27 -0.23 -5.66
CA CYS A 54 7.16 -0.97 -5.05
C CYS A 54 6.09 -0.03 -4.52
N PHE A 55 6.48 1.06 -3.86
CA PHE A 55 5.56 2.08 -3.37
C PHE A 55 4.72 2.63 -4.53
N GLN A 56 5.36 3.10 -5.61
CA GLN A 56 4.64 3.64 -6.76
C GLN A 56 3.69 2.64 -7.40
N GLN A 57 4.10 1.38 -7.51
CA GLN A 57 3.27 0.31 -8.08
C GLN A 57 2.05 0.01 -7.21
N LEU A 58 2.26 -0.14 -5.90
CA LEU A 58 1.19 -0.43 -4.94
C LEU A 58 0.23 0.75 -4.78
N ASP A 59 0.72 1.99 -4.84
CA ASP A 59 -0.08 3.18 -4.60
C ASP A 59 -0.84 3.62 -5.87
N THR A 60 -0.14 3.71 -7.02
CA THR A 60 -0.71 4.32 -8.23
C THR A 60 -1.55 3.35 -9.06
N ASN A 61 -1.27 2.04 -9.01
CA ASN A 61 -1.87 1.07 -9.94
C ASN A 61 -3.00 0.23 -9.35
N GLN A 62 -3.45 0.46 -8.10
CA GLN A 62 -4.55 -0.29 -7.47
C GLN A 62 -5.81 -0.34 -8.34
N LYS A 63 -6.22 0.81 -8.90
CA LYS A 63 -7.39 0.88 -9.78
C LYS A 63 -7.24 0.01 -11.03
N LYS A 64 -6.05 0.00 -11.65
CA LYS A 64 -5.77 -0.80 -12.86
C LYS A 64 -5.76 -2.29 -12.55
N ALA A 65 -5.06 -2.67 -11.47
CA ALA A 65 -5.03 -4.05 -10.99
C ALA A 65 -6.43 -4.55 -10.61
N GLY A 66 -7.24 -3.69 -9.99
CA GLY A 66 -8.64 -3.97 -9.67
C GLY A 66 -9.48 -4.24 -10.92
N THR A 67 -9.44 -3.34 -11.92
CA THR A 67 -10.16 -3.53 -13.18
C THR A 67 -9.79 -4.85 -13.88
N GLN A 68 -8.50 -5.19 -13.93
CA GLN A 68 -8.04 -6.41 -14.60
C GLN A 68 -8.48 -7.69 -13.87
N SER A 69 -8.48 -7.67 -12.54
CA SER A 69 -8.83 -8.83 -11.71
C SER A 69 -10.30 -8.88 -11.29
N ASN A 70 -11.13 -7.94 -11.79
CA ASN A 70 -12.51 -7.75 -11.38
C ASN A 70 -12.68 -7.57 -9.85
N ASN A 71 -11.75 -6.84 -9.24
CA ASN A 71 -11.74 -6.47 -7.82
C ASN A 71 -11.70 -4.95 -7.66
N THR A 72 -11.94 -4.48 -6.43
CA THR A 72 -11.69 -3.09 -6.04
C THR A 72 -10.70 -3.08 -4.90
N PHE A 73 -9.62 -2.33 -5.06
CA PHE A 73 -8.59 -2.14 -4.04
C PHE A 73 -8.52 -0.66 -3.68
N ASP A 74 -8.46 -0.37 -2.38
CA ASP A 74 -8.21 0.95 -1.82
C ASP A 74 -7.49 0.77 -0.47
N ILE A 75 -6.44 -0.04 -0.47
CA ILE A 75 -5.65 -0.29 0.74
C ILE A 75 -4.56 0.79 0.86
N PRO A 76 -4.43 1.45 2.04
CA PRO A 76 -3.36 2.40 2.30
C PRO A 76 -1.97 1.84 2.02
N ILE A 77 -1.10 2.65 1.42
CA ILE A 77 0.30 2.31 1.18
C ILE A 77 1.15 3.31 1.98
N LEU A 78 2.11 2.83 2.75
CA LEU A 78 3.09 3.65 3.45
C LEU A 78 4.49 3.28 2.98
N TYR A 79 5.39 4.25 2.96
CA TYR A 79 6.81 3.99 2.98
C TYR A 79 7.25 3.70 4.41
N LEU A 80 8.27 2.86 4.59
CA LEU A 80 8.72 2.46 5.93
C LEU A 80 9.09 3.67 6.81
N THR A 81 9.68 4.72 6.24
CA THR A 81 9.99 5.95 6.97
C THR A 81 8.75 6.72 7.40
N GLU A 82 7.67 6.69 6.62
CA GLU A 82 6.39 7.30 6.98
C GLU A 82 5.77 6.56 8.16
N LEU A 83 5.78 5.22 8.15
CA LEU A 83 5.33 4.42 9.29
C LEU A 83 6.09 4.78 10.58
N TYR A 84 7.41 4.89 10.50
CA TYR A 84 8.21 5.29 11.66
C TYR A 84 7.91 6.71 12.12
N ALA A 85 7.76 7.65 11.18
CA ALA A 85 7.43 9.04 11.52
C ALA A 85 6.06 9.15 12.19
N LEU A 86 5.04 8.43 11.70
CA LEU A 86 3.73 8.33 12.33
C LEU A 86 3.83 7.77 13.75
N ALA A 87 4.62 6.70 13.94
CA ALA A 87 4.86 6.13 15.27
C ALA A 87 5.59 7.08 16.23
N PHE A 88 6.41 8.00 15.71
CA PHE A 88 7.08 9.04 16.49
C PHE A 88 6.21 10.29 16.71
N GLY A 89 4.95 10.30 16.24
CA GLY A 89 4.01 11.39 16.46
C GLY A 89 4.16 12.56 15.48
N PHE A 90 4.82 12.36 14.34
CA PHE A 90 4.86 13.38 13.29
C PHE A 90 3.46 13.56 12.68
N ASN A 91 3.15 14.79 12.28
CA ASN A 91 1.88 15.12 11.66
C ASN A 91 1.80 14.56 10.22
N PRO A 92 0.76 13.81 9.84
CA PRO A 92 0.54 13.32 8.47
C PRO A 92 0.69 14.37 7.36
N ASP A 93 0.31 15.62 7.63
CA ASP A 93 0.47 16.73 6.67
C ASP A 93 1.94 17.02 6.35
N ASP A 94 2.82 16.97 7.35
CA ASP A 94 4.25 17.24 7.21
C ASP A 94 4.97 16.10 6.46
N LEU A 95 4.38 14.90 6.50
CA LEU A 95 4.86 13.72 5.78
C LEU A 95 4.41 13.71 4.31
N GLY A 96 3.47 14.58 3.93
CA GLY A 96 2.95 14.64 2.57
C GLY A 96 2.01 13.47 2.21
N LEU A 97 1.36 12.83 3.19
CA LEU A 97 0.48 11.68 2.94
C LEU A 97 -0.70 12.01 2.01
N LYS A 98 -1.10 13.29 1.92
CA LYS A 98 -2.10 13.77 0.96
C LYS A 98 -1.71 13.61 -0.52
N PHE A 99 -0.44 13.32 -0.82
CA PHE A 99 0.04 13.09 -2.18
C PHE A 99 0.00 11.62 -2.60
N HIS A 100 -0.34 10.72 -1.67
CA HIS A 100 -0.59 9.31 -1.99
C HIS A 100 -1.82 9.19 -2.88
N ARG A 101 -1.84 8.18 -3.76
CA ARG A 101 -2.96 7.88 -4.65
C ARG A 101 -4.03 7.07 -3.94
N ALA A 102 -3.63 6.11 -3.10
CA ALA A 102 -4.53 5.40 -2.20
C ALA A 102 -5.05 6.38 -1.13
N ARG A 103 -6.28 6.16 -0.64
CA ARG A 103 -6.83 7.00 0.43
C ARG A 103 -6.33 6.51 1.79
N LEU A 104 -5.89 7.44 2.62
CA LEU A 104 -5.40 7.14 3.98
C LEU A 104 -6.32 7.65 5.09
N GLY A 105 -7.41 8.38 4.79
CA GLY A 105 -8.27 9.01 5.80
C GLY A 105 -8.80 8.03 6.86
N ASP A 106 -9.60 7.06 6.41
CA ASP A 106 -10.17 6.01 7.27
C ASP A 106 -9.09 5.25 8.07
N PHE A 107 -7.92 5.03 7.47
CA PHE A 107 -6.79 4.39 8.14
C PHE A 107 -6.21 5.26 9.25
N LEU A 108 -5.98 6.55 8.99
CA LEU A 108 -5.46 7.47 9.98
C LEU A 108 -6.46 7.64 11.13
N GLU A 109 -7.76 7.79 10.83
CA GLU A 109 -8.82 7.85 11.83
C GLU A 109 -8.86 6.58 12.70
N LYS A 110 -8.83 5.39 12.07
CA LYS A 110 -8.84 4.09 12.76
C LYS A 110 -7.74 3.98 13.83
N PHE A 111 -6.57 4.57 13.58
CA PHE A 111 -5.41 4.50 14.48
C PHE A 111 -5.20 5.78 15.30
N GLY A 112 -6.17 6.71 15.32
CA GLY A 112 -6.07 7.96 16.10
C GLY A 112 -4.96 8.90 15.62
N LEU A 113 -4.54 8.76 14.36
CA LEU A 113 -3.59 9.63 13.70
C LEU A 113 -4.39 10.79 13.09
N LYS A 114 -4.00 12.04 13.36
CA LYS A 114 -4.76 13.21 12.86
C LYS A 114 -4.86 13.16 11.34
N GLU A 115 -6.07 13.24 10.79
CA GLU A 115 -6.23 13.32 9.34
C GLU A 115 -5.50 14.55 8.77
N PRO A 116 -4.85 14.42 7.60
CA PRO A 116 -4.29 15.55 6.87
C PRO A 116 -5.40 16.52 6.47
N LYS A 117 -5.18 17.83 6.64
CA LYS A 117 -6.16 18.87 6.29
C LYS A 117 -6.23 19.16 4.79
#